data_AF-A0A1E7LSQ0-F1
#
_entry.id   AF-A0A1E7LSQ0-F1
#
_cell.length_a   1.000
_cell.length_b   1.000
_cell.length_c   1.000
_cell.angle_alpha   90.00
_cell.angle_beta   90.00
_cell.angle_gamma   90.00
#
_symmetry.space_group_name_H-M   'P 1'
#
loop_
_entity.id
_entity.type
_entity.pdbx_description
1 polymer ?
#
loop_
_entity_poly.entity_id
_entity_poly.type
_entity_poly.pdbx_seq_one_letter_code
_entity_poly.pdbx_strand_id
1 'polypeptide(L)'
;MDGGVDGVRGADRRWGPYAAAITRWEMLTRPVPEPTDAAGRLRADFVEWMQGLDDGWVTATPGLGRPAQLTALGNGVVPQQAARALQLLAPPFPRCPRCAGG
;
A
#
# COMPACT_ATOMS: atom_id res chain seq x y z
N MET A 1 -17.05 -3.65 -26.80
CA MET A 1 -16.31 -3.33 -25.56
C MET A 1 -16.73 -4.39 -24.56
N ASP A 2 -16.06 -5.55 -24.56
CA ASP A 2 -16.44 -6.74 -23.78
C ASP A 2 -15.33 -7.24 -22.83
N GLY A 3 -14.27 -6.46 -22.64
CA GLY A 3 -13.11 -6.87 -21.81
C GLY A 3 -13.32 -6.80 -20.29
N GLY A 4 -14.44 -6.26 -19.81
CA GLY A 4 -14.68 -6.04 -18.38
C GLY A 4 -15.05 -7.30 -17.60
N VAL A 5 -15.79 -8.22 -18.21
CA VAL A 5 -16.27 -9.44 -17.53
C VAL A 5 -15.19 -10.51 -17.40
N ASP A 6 -14.24 -10.56 -18.32
CA ASP A 6 -13.14 -11.53 -18.30
C ASP A 6 -12.05 -11.12 -17.32
N GLY A 7 -11.76 -9.82 -17.21
CA GLY A 7 -10.83 -9.29 -16.21
C GLY A 7 -11.31 -9.49 -14.77
N VAL A 8 -12.59 -9.25 -14.51
CA VAL A 8 -13.20 -9.46 -13.18
C VAL A 8 -13.20 -10.96 -12.81
N ARG A 9 -13.63 -11.85 -13.72
CA ARG A 9 -13.60 -13.30 -13.48
C ARG A 9 -12.17 -13.84 -13.27
N GLY A 10 -11.20 -13.27 -13.96
CA GLY A 10 -9.78 -13.61 -13.80
C GLY A 10 -9.25 -13.23 -12.42
N ALA A 11 -9.56 -12.01 -11.96
CA ALA A 11 -9.21 -11.54 -10.62
C ALA A 11 -9.91 -12.36 -9.53
N ASP A 12 -11.20 -12.67 -9.68
CA ASP A 12 -11.97 -13.50 -8.76
C ASP A 12 -11.37 -14.90 -8.60
N ARG A 13 -10.91 -15.52 -9.69
CA ARG A 13 -10.24 -16.84 -9.63
C ARG A 13 -8.89 -16.79 -8.91
N ARG A 14 -8.13 -15.71 -9.06
CA ARG A 14 -6.79 -15.57 -8.49
C ARG A 14 -6.82 -15.15 -7.02
N TRP A 15 -7.67 -14.19 -6.69
CA TRP A 15 -7.68 -13.51 -5.39
C TRP A 15 -8.91 -13.84 -4.55
N GLY A 16 -9.89 -14.56 -5.12
CA GLY A 16 -11.11 -14.96 -4.43
C GLY A 16 -11.82 -13.76 -3.80
N PRO A 17 -12.11 -13.80 -2.48
CA PRO A 17 -12.81 -12.71 -1.81
C PRO A 17 -12.04 -11.38 -1.81
N TYR A 18 -10.74 -11.39 -2.10
CA TYR A 18 -9.89 -10.19 -2.11
C TYR A 18 -9.84 -9.50 -3.48
N ALA A 19 -10.43 -10.06 -4.54
CA ALA A 19 -10.32 -9.52 -5.90
C ALA A 19 -10.73 -8.05 -5.99
N ALA A 20 -11.88 -7.68 -5.44
CA ALA A 20 -12.35 -6.30 -5.43
C ALA A 20 -11.42 -5.34 -4.65
N ALA A 21 -10.80 -5.83 -3.57
CA ALA A 21 -9.84 -5.05 -2.79
C ALA A 21 -8.53 -4.84 -3.57
N ILE A 22 -8.02 -5.90 -4.20
CA ILE A 22 -6.83 -5.84 -5.06
C ILE A 22 -7.05 -4.86 -6.21
N THR A 23 -8.14 -4.99 -6.98
CA THR A 23 -8.42 -4.08 -8.10
C THR A 23 -8.53 -2.63 -7.65
N ARG A 24 -9.20 -2.37 -6.51
CA ARG A 24 -9.26 -1.01 -5.96
C ARG A 24 -7.87 -0.49 -5.61
N TRP A 25 -7.05 -1.32 -5.00
CA TRP A 25 -5.72 -0.92 -4.57
C TRP A 25 -4.78 -0.70 -5.75
N GLU A 26 -4.86 -1.51 -6.80
CA GLU A 26 -4.13 -1.31 -8.05
C GLU A 26 -4.45 0.04 -8.70
N MET A 27 -5.72 0.47 -8.67
CA MET A 27 -6.13 1.78 -9.19
C MET A 27 -5.57 2.96 -8.38
N LEU A 28 -5.31 2.77 -7.08
CA LEU A 28 -4.81 3.83 -6.19
C LEU A 28 -3.29 3.85 -6.08
N THR A 29 -2.62 2.75 -6.44
CA THR A 29 -1.19 2.57 -6.24
C THR A 29 -0.50 2.21 -7.56
N ARG A 30 -0.25 0.91 -7.78
CA ARG A 30 0.40 0.31 -8.95
C ARG A 30 -0.13 -1.12 -9.14
N PRO A 31 0.12 -1.79 -10.28
CA PRO A 31 -0.27 -3.18 -10.49
C PRO A 31 0.22 -4.10 -9.36
N VAL A 32 -0.56 -5.13 -9.02
CA VAL A 32 -0.24 -6.03 -7.93
C VAL A 32 1.01 -6.87 -8.29
N PRO A 33 2.08 -6.84 -7.47
CA PRO A 33 3.20 -7.76 -7.64
C PRO A 33 2.78 -9.18 -7.24
N GLU A 34 3.57 -10.20 -7.62
CA GLU A 34 3.27 -11.56 -7.18
C GLU A 34 3.32 -11.65 -5.63
N PRO A 35 2.36 -12.33 -5.00
CA PRO A 35 2.30 -12.41 -3.54
C PRO A 35 3.40 -13.30 -2.97
N THR A 36 3.86 -14.29 -3.74
CA THR A 36 4.85 -15.28 -3.30
C THR A 36 5.95 -15.48 -4.33
N ASP A 37 7.13 -15.90 -3.87
CA ASP A 37 8.21 -16.37 -4.73
C ASP A 37 7.95 -17.80 -5.24
N ALA A 38 8.84 -18.33 -6.06
CA ALA A 38 8.73 -19.69 -6.61
C ALA A 38 8.73 -20.80 -5.55
N ALA A 39 9.20 -20.52 -4.34
CA ALA A 39 9.18 -21.44 -3.21
C ALA A 39 7.92 -21.24 -2.32
N GLY A 40 6.97 -20.42 -2.74
CA GLY A 40 5.74 -20.14 -2.01
C GLY A 40 5.92 -19.20 -0.81
N ARG A 41 7.05 -18.49 -0.72
CA ARG A 41 7.32 -17.57 0.40
C ARG A 41 6.85 -16.16 0.07
N LEU A 42 6.23 -15.48 1.04
CA LEU A 42 5.71 -14.11 0.91
C LEU A 42 6.77 -13.14 0.36
N ARG A 43 6.46 -12.39 -0.70
CA ARG A 43 7.42 -11.41 -1.24
C ARG A 43 7.34 -10.09 -0.48
N ALA A 44 8.50 -9.48 -0.24
CA ALA A 44 8.58 -8.22 0.51
C ALA A 44 7.97 -7.05 -0.28
N ASP A 45 8.14 -7.03 -1.61
CA ASP A 45 7.55 -6.02 -2.50
C ASP A 45 6.01 -6.08 -2.52
N PHE A 46 5.42 -7.27 -2.39
CA PHE A 46 3.98 -7.41 -2.19
C PHE A 46 3.51 -6.82 -0.85
N VAL A 47 4.26 -7.01 0.24
CA VAL A 47 3.93 -6.40 1.54
C VAL A 47 4.09 -4.87 1.50
N GLU A 48 5.14 -4.38 0.84
CA GLU A 48 5.37 -2.95 0.60
C GLU A 48 4.22 -2.34 -0.21
N TRP A 49 3.79 -3.03 -1.27
CA TRP A 49 2.62 -2.66 -2.05
C TRP A 49 1.34 -2.64 -1.23
N MET A 50 1.08 -3.65 -0.39
CA MET A 50 -0.11 -3.70 0.48
C MET A 50 -0.20 -2.49 1.42
N GLN A 51 0.94 -1.95 1.86
CA GLN A 51 1.00 -0.75 2.70
C GLN A 51 0.84 0.54 1.89
N GLY A 52 0.83 0.48 0.56
CA GLY A 52 0.73 1.64 -0.31
C GLY A 52 2.00 2.49 -0.31
N LEU A 53 3.13 1.88 0.00
CA LEU A 53 4.44 2.51 -0.09
C LEU A 53 4.88 2.56 -1.56
N ASP A 54 5.70 3.55 -1.88
CA ASP A 54 6.35 3.66 -3.18
C ASP A 54 7.20 2.41 -3.47
N ASP A 55 7.34 2.09 -4.75
CA ASP A 55 8.10 0.92 -5.19
C ASP A 55 9.57 1.05 -4.78
N GLY A 56 10.09 0.08 -4.04
CA GLY A 56 11.46 0.10 -3.56
C GLY A 56 11.66 0.80 -2.21
N TRP A 57 10.62 1.35 -1.57
CA TRP A 57 10.76 2.14 -0.33
C TRP A 57 11.59 1.44 0.76
N VAL A 58 11.28 0.18 1.06
CA VAL A 58 12.08 -0.73 1.89
C VAL A 58 12.91 -1.65 1.00
N THR A 59 12.31 -2.19 -0.06
CA THR A 59 12.88 -3.30 -0.82
C THR A 59 14.11 -2.95 -1.65
N ALA A 60 14.32 -1.67 -1.99
CA ALA A 60 15.53 -1.17 -2.66
C ALA A 60 16.62 -0.68 -1.69
N THR A 61 16.46 -0.89 -0.38
CA THR A 61 17.47 -0.46 0.62
C THR A 61 18.76 -1.29 0.48
N PRO A 62 19.92 -0.66 0.20
CA PRO A 62 21.18 -1.37 0.02
C PRO A 62 21.59 -2.18 1.26
N GLY A 63 21.98 -3.45 1.07
CA GLY A 63 22.43 -4.33 2.14
C GLY A 63 21.31 -4.91 3.02
N LEU A 64 20.03 -4.58 2.77
CA LEU A 64 18.92 -5.09 3.55
C LEU A 64 18.42 -6.44 3.01
N GLY A 65 18.67 -7.52 3.74
CA GLY A 65 18.19 -8.85 3.37
C GLY A 65 16.68 -9.01 3.54
N ARG A 66 16.08 -9.95 2.80
CA ARG A 66 14.62 -10.23 2.81
C ARG A 66 14.00 -10.38 4.23
N PRO A 67 14.61 -11.10 5.20
CA PRO A 67 14.04 -11.18 6.55
C PRO A 67 13.96 -9.81 7.23
N ALA A 68 15.00 -8.98 7.08
CA ALA A 68 15.04 -7.63 7.66
C ALA A 68 14.04 -6.69 6.96
N GLN A 69 13.87 -6.80 5.64
CA GLN A 69 12.82 -6.08 4.91
C GLN A 69 11.43 -6.43 5.44
N LEU A 70 11.12 -7.72 5.59
CA LEU A 70 9.83 -8.16 6.12
C LEU A 70 9.61 -7.74 7.58
N THR A 71 10.66 -7.76 8.42
CA THR A 71 10.60 -7.21 9.78
C THR A 71 10.31 -5.71 9.75
N ALA A 72 10.98 -4.93 8.90
CA ALA A 72 10.75 -3.50 8.78
C ALA A 72 9.32 -3.19 8.31
N LEU A 73 8.85 -3.89 7.27
CA LEU A 73 7.49 -3.77 6.77
C LEU A 73 6.46 -4.21 7.82
N GLY A 74 6.70 -5.31 8.53
CA GLY A 74 5.78 -5.81 9.56
C GLY A 74 5.65 -4.89 10.78
N ASN A 75 6.67 -4.08 11.07
CA ASN A 75 6.63 -3.05 12.12
C ASN A 75 6.31 -1.64 11.59
N GLY A 76 6.16 -1.51 10.26
CA GLY A 76 5.83 -0.26 9.59
C GLY A 76 4.37 0.14 9.77
N VAL A 77 4.05 1.36 9.37
CA VAL A 77 2.69 1.90 9.40
C VAL A 77 2.15 2.07 7.99
N VAL A 78 0.84 1.87 7.80
CA VAL A 78 0.15 2.22 6.56
C VAL A 78 0.05 3.75 6.49
N PRO A 79 0.70 4.44 5.52
CA PRO A 79 0.81 5.90 5.52
C PRO A 79 -0.54 6.61 5.54
N GLN A 80 -1.55 6.07 4.87
CA GLN A 80 -2.90 6.65 4.83
C GLN A 80 -3.58 6.60 6.21
N GLN A 81 -3.36 5.52 6.98
CA GLN A 81 -3.86 5.39 8.34
C GLN A 81 -3.11 6.34 9.29
N ALA A 82 -1.78 6.44 9.14
CA ALA A 82 -0.96 7.36 9.92
C ALA A 82 -1.34 8.83 9.68
N ALA A 83 -1.52 9.22 8.41
CA ALA A 83 -1.99 10.56 8.05
C ALA A 83 -3.36 10.87 8.65
N ARG A 84 -4.29 9.91 8.63
CA ARG A 84 -5.61 10.08 9.27
C ARG A 84 -5.50 10.22 10.78
N ALA A 85 -4.66 9.43 11.44
CA ALA A 85 -4.44 9.53 12.87
C ALA A 85 -3.87 10.91 13.26
N LEU A 86 -2.90 11.42 12.49
CA LEU A 86 -2.35 12.76 12.71
C LEU A 86 -3.40 13.86 12.57
N GLN A 87 -4.30 13.78 11.58
CA GLN A 87 -5.40 14.74 11.44
C GLN A 87 -6.35 14.75 12.65
N LEU A 88 -6.56 13.59 13.28
CA LEU A 88 -7.46 13.43 14.43
C LEU A 88 -6.80 13.88 15.74
N LEU A 89 -5.51 13.59 15.91
CA LEU A 89 -4.78 13.75 17.18
C LEU A 89 -4.00 15.06 17.26
N ALA A 90 -3.61 15.63 16.12
CA ALA A 90 -2.85 16.86 16.01
C ALA A 90 -3.51 17.79 14.97
N PRO A 91 -4.69 18.34 15.27
CA PRO A 91 -5.36 19.25 14.34
C PRO A 91 -4.46 20.46 14.06
N PRO A 92 -4.53 21.04 12.85
CA PRO A 92 -3.74 22.21 12.51
C PRO A 92 -3.97 23.30 13.55
N PHE A 93 -2.87 23.92 14.01
CA PHE A 93 -2.97 25.04 14.94
C PHE A 93 -3.94 26.07 14.37
N PRO A 94 -4.87 26.59 15.19
CA PRO A 94 -5.80 27.61 14.71
C PRO A 94 -4.99 28.77 14.13
N ARG A 95 -5.20 29.06 12.85
CA ARG A 95 -4.60 30.24 12.21
C ARG A 95 -5.05 31.45 13.03
N CYS A 96 -4.09 32.25 13.50
CA CYS A 96 -4.39 33.45 14.26
C CYS A 96 -5.32 34.33 13.40
N PRO A 97 -6.57 34.61 13.82
CA PRO A 97 -7.52 35.39 13.03
C PRO A 97 -7.01 36.80 12.72
N ARG A 98 -6.07 37.30 13.53
CA ARG A 98 -5.46 38.63 13.38
C ARG A 98 -4.32 38.67 12.36
N CYS A 99 -3.90 37.54 11.79
CA CYS A 99 -2.82 37.48 10.79
C CYS A 99 -3.31 37.28 9.35
N ALA A 100 -4.63 37.12 9.14
CA ALA A 100 -5.22 36.86 7.82
C ALA A 100 -5.87 38.10 7.17
N GLY A 101 -5.79 39.28 7.80
CA GLY A 101 -6.25 40.55 7.25
C GLY A 101 -5.07 41.49 7.03
N GLY A 102 -4.52 41.49 5.82
CA GLY A 102 -3.52 42.43 5.32
C GLY A 102 -3.77 42.66 3.84
#